data_AF-A0A412TNL8-F1
#
_entry.id   AF-A0A412TNL8-F1
#
_cell.length_a   1.000
_cell.length_b   1.000
_cell.length_c   1.000
_cell.angle_alpha   90.00
_cell.angle_beta   90.00
_cell.angle_gamma   90.00
#
_symmetry.space_group_name_H-M   'P 1'
#
loop_
_entity.id
_entity.type
_entity.pdbx_description
1 polymer ?
#
loop_
_entity_poly.entity_id
_entity_poly.type
_entity_poly.pdbx_seq_one_letter_code
_entity_poly.pdbx_strand_id
1 'polypeptide(L)'
;MKGVKKSFGRKFRTCRLRKKYGNMNFSYEEIYSMYGQYDTFVSLDFHQGSEAYNKFGQSLMGTFKYTLEQRKELEQLLKLKHIPRSSKRILFSPSILHNLSEEQKVFLDKDGILNDDIACVSSVSRPRKNAYIENGKKEIPNQIKIGINISEKESHMMMFGLYKSKLKDGCVLSNVEKNDFYALKQYFEPNNITAEDLRYIIDNKTNQQKLPIREKYLKIKSCYVGLTDEERKEIHDIWHIQLKEKEAILKNEIQRADSNWNNLPFEQQIKLLCIAYRFEDEVLLSWSKSIWWDLERFLHIVIRHTADLQNGNYKEKTTFQYDFSDIRNLVISVIASAQKEIEEEFKVNPNKNFKRQGKRAIYFNGNYYRVEIEPSGRLLTFHPYNDEKEREKDNN
;
A
#
# COMPACT_ATOMS: atom_id res chain seq x y z
N MET A 1 -26.55 -4.38 35.36
CA MET A 1 -25.95 -5.58 34.73
C MET A 1 -26.81 -5.99 33.55
N LYS A 2 -26.43 -5.63 32.31
CA LYS A 2 -27.12 -6.05 31.08
C LYS A 2 -26.25 -7.11 30.40
N GLY A 3 -26.83 -8.29 30.18
CA GLY A 3 -26.14 -9.49 29.69
C GLY A 3 -25.67 -9.34 28.25
N VAL A 4 -24.38 -9.62 28.03
CA VAL A 4 -23.77 -9.77 26.72
C VAL A 4 -24.13 -11.14 26.17
N LYS A 5 -24.95 -11.18 25.12
CA LYS A 5 -25.20 -12.40 24.33
C LYS A 5 -23.91 -12.81 23.61
N LYS A 6 -23.28 -13.89 24.06
CA LYS A 6 -22.19 -14.57 23.32
C LYS A 6 -22.78 -15.19 22.03
N SER A 7 -22.40 -14.70 20.87
CA SER A 7 -22.65 -15.37 19.60
C SER A 7 -21.68 -16.54 19.45
N PHE A 8 -22.08 -17.73 19.90
CA PHE A 8 -21.39 -18.95 19.51
C PHE A 8 -21.65 -19.20 18.01
N GLY A 9 -20.58 -19.34 17.23
CA GLY A 9 -20.65 -19.81 15.85
C GLY A 9 -21.50 -21.08 15.76
N ARG A 10 -22.29 -21.20 14.68
CA ARG A 10 -23.19 -22.34 14.46
C ARG A 10 -22.39 -23.64 14.63
N LYS A 11 -22.83 -24.49 15.57
CA LYS A 11 -22.22 -25.81 15.83
C LYS A 11 -22.36 -26.69 14.59
N PHE A 12 -21.25 -26.93 13.89
CA PHE A 12 -21.14 -28.03 12.94
C PHE A 12 -21.28 -29.35 13.72
N ARG A 13 -22.27 -30.18 13.35
CA ARG A 13 -22.46 -31.51 13.95
C ARG A 13 -21.43 -32.48 13.36
N THR A 14 -20.29 -32.66 14.03
CA THR A 14 -19.11 -33.33 13.49
C THR A 14 -19.21 -34.87 13.41
N CYS A 15 -19.98 -35.54 14.27
CA CYS A 15 -19.86 -37.01 14.40
C CYS A 15 -20.60 -37.86 13.34
N ARG A 16 -21.68 -37.37 12.69
CA ARG A 16 -22.44 -38.16 11.70
C ARG A 16 -21.94 -38.02 10.25
N LEU A 17 -21.04 -37.08 9.97
CA LEU A 17 -20.60 -36.73 8.60
C LEU A 17 -19.38 -37.53 8.10
N ARG A 18 -18.57 -38.12 9.00
CA ARG A 18 -17.37 -38.91 8.65
C ARG A 18 -17.65 -40.11 7.72
N LYS A 19 -18.86 -40.68 7.76
CA LYS A 19 -19.24 -41.80 6.88
C LYS A 19 -19.56 -41.41 5.43
N LYS A 20 -19.81 -40.12 5.14
CA LYS A 20 -20.28 -39.66 3.81
C LYS A 20 -19.18 -38.99 2.97
N TYR A 21 -18.10 -38.49 3.59
CA TYR A 21 -17.10 -37.64 2.93
C TYR A 21 -15.64 -38.15 3.00
N GLY A 22 -15.42 -39.42 3.36
CA GLY A 22 -14.08 -40.03 3.38
C GLY A 22 -13.11 -39.43 4.41
N ASN A 23 -11.80 -39.54 4.13
CA ASN A 23 -10.69 -39.05 4.98
C ASN A 23 -10.61 -37.52 5.11
N MET A 24 -11.50 -36.75 4.48
CA MET A 24 -11.50 -35.28 4.51
C MET A 24 -11.90 -34.74 5.89
N ASN A 25 -10.92 -34.29 6.67
CA ASN A 25 -11.16 -33.71 7.99
C ASN A 25 -11.83 -32.33 7.91
N PHE A 26 -11.38 -31.46 6.99
CA PHE A 26 -11.87 -30.09 6.83
C PHE A 26 -12.35 -29.85 5.40
N SER A 27 -13.52 -29.24 5.22
CA SER A 27 -13.91 -28.72 3.90
C SER A 27 -13.34 -27.33 3.64
N TYR A 28 -13.34 -26.91 2.38
CA TYR A 28 -12.97 -25.55 1.97
C TYR A 28 -13.74 -24.47 2.75
N GLU A 29 -15.05 -24.64 2.89
CA GLU A 29 -15.96 -23.74 3.60
C GLU A 29 -15.68 -23.71 5.10
N GLU A 30 -15.34 -24.85 5.71
CA GLU A 30 -15.02 -24.95 7.13
C GLU A 30 -13.71 -24.22 7.46
N ILE A 31 -12.68 -24.38 6.62
CA ILE A 31 -11.40 -23.66 6.77
C ILE A 31 -11.64 -22.15 6.72
N TYR A 32 -12.43 -21.69 5.75
CA TYR A 32 -12.77 -20.27 5.65
C TYR A 32 -13.56 -19.80 6.86
N SER A 33 -14.62 -20.53 7.25
CA SER A 33 -15.49 -20.17 8.37
C SER A 33 -14.74 -20.10 9.70
N MET A 34 -13.78 -20.99 9.93
CA MET A 34 -13.07 -21.07 11.21
C MET A 34 -11.86 -20.14 11.27
N TYR A 35 -11.13 -20.00 10.17
CA TYR A 35 -9.81 -19.34 10.15
C TYR A 35 -9.67 -18.29 9.05
N GLY A 36 -10.05 -18.64 7.82
CA GLY A 36 -9.79 -17.83 6.63
C GLY A 36 -10.49 -16.47 6.63
N GLN A 37 -11.74 -16.38 7.07
CA GLN A 37 -12.50 -15.13 7.11
C GLN A 37 -11.93 -14.09 8.10
N TYR A 38 -11.06 -14.54 9.00
CA TYR A 38 -10.46 -13.72 10.05
C TYR A 38 -8.96 -13.47 9.83
N ASP A 39 -8.42 -13.93 8.70
CA ASP A 39 -6.98 -13.87 8.38
C ASP A 39 -6.08 -14.37 9.52
N THR A 40 -6.54 -15.42 10.20
CA THR A 40 -5.87 -15.93 11.39
C THR A 40 -4.57 -16.61 11.00
N PHE A 41 -3.49 -16.32 11.74
CA PHE A 41 -2.26 -17.09 11.64
C PHE A 41 -2.48 -18.49 12.21
N VAL A 42 -2.18 -19.51 11.41
CA VAL A 42 -2.43 -20.92 11.69
C VAL A 42 -1.14 -21.74 11.55
N SER A 43 -1.11 -22.89 12.23
CA SER A 43 -0.19 -24.00 11.97
C SER A 43 -0.99 -25.16 11.40
N LEU A 44 -0.58 -25.66 10.24
CA LEU A 44 -1.17 -26.81 9.56
C LEU A 44 -0.29 -28.02 9.80
N ASP A 45 -0.90 -29.16 10.11
CA ASP A 45 -0.24 -30.47 10.05
C ASP A 45 -0.87 -31.29 8.92
N PHE A 46 -0.05 -31.93 8.10
CA PHE A 46 -0.52 -32.68 6.92
C PHE A 46 -0.63 -34.18 7.19
N HIS A 47 -1.52 -34.83 6.44
CA HIS A 47 -1.58 -36.28 6.41
C HIS A 47 -0.28 -36.86 5.82
N GLN A 48 0.27 -37.89 6.48
CA GLN A 48 1.49 -38.53 6.02
C GLN A 48 1.31 -39.08 4.60
N GLY A 49 2.25 -38.78 3.71
CA GLY A 49 2.24 -39.21 2.30
C GLY A 49 1.34 -38.38 1.37
N SER A 50 0.66 -37.35 1.87
CA SER A 50 -0.08 -36.39 1.03
C SER A 50 0.84 -35.55 0.15
N GLU A 51 0.29 -34.89 -0.88
CA GLU A 51 1.07 -33.99 -1.75
C GLU A 51 1.70 -32.87 -0.93
N ALA A 52 0.91 -32.23 -0.06
CA ALA A 52 1.40 -31.18 0.83
C ALA A 52 2.51 -31.67 1.77
N TYR A 53 2.38 -32.88 2.33
CA TYR A 53 3.42 -33.47 3.20
C TYR A 53 4.73 -33.67 2.45
N ASN A 54 4.68 -34.21 1.24
CA ASN A 54 5.87 -34.47 0.44
C ASN A 54 6.55 -33.18 -0.03
N LYS A 55 5.77 -32.12 -0.29
CA LYS A 55 6.30 -30.84 -0.75
C LYS A 55 6.81 -29.94 0.37
N PHE A 56 6.10 -29.85 1.49
CA PHE A 56 6.38 -28.85 2.54
C PHE A 56 6.85 -29.47 3.86
N GLY A 57 6.86 -30.79 3.96
CA GLY A 57 7.16 -31.52 5.19
C GLY A 57 5.92 -31.71 6.06
N GLN A 58 6.13 -32.05 7.33
CA GLN A 58 5.05 -32.41 8.25
C GLN A 58 4.08 -31.26 8.56
N SER A 59 4.59 -30.03 8.69
CA SER A 59 3.81 -28.88 9.12
C SER A 59 4.16 -27.60 8.37
N LEU A 60 3.19 -26.70 8.30
CA LEU A 60 3.33 -25.40 7.66
C LEU A 60 2.56 -24.32 8.42
N MET A 61 3.26 -23.25 8.80
CA MET A 61 2.67 -22.09 9.47
C MET A 61 2.46 -20.93 8.51
N GLY A 62 1.39 -20.17 8.70
CA GLY A 62 1.07 -19.03 7.85
C GLY A 62 -0.38 -18.59 7.93
N THR A 63 -0.88 -17.97 6.86
CA THR A 63 -2.26 -17.49 6.75
C THR A 63 -2.88 -17.96 5.44
N PHE A 64 -4.17 -18.30 5.47
CA PHE A 64 -4.91 -18.62 4.25
C PHE A 64 -5.13 -17.36 3.42
N LYS A 65 -4.92 -17.45 2.11
CA LYS A 65 -5.19 -16.38 1.14
C LYS A 65 -6.44 -16.73 0.33
N TYR A 66 -7.22 -15.70 0.05
CA TYR A 66 -8.41 -15.80 -0.78
C TYR A 66 -8.43 -14.63 -1.75
N THR A 67 -8.82 -14.88 -3.00
CA THR A 67 -9.15 -13.79 -3.92
C THR A 67 -10.47 -13.14 -3.50
N LEU A 68 -10.72 -11.95 -4.02
CA LEU A 68 -11.94 -11.21 -3.76
C LEU A 68 -13.21 -11.94 -4.20
N GLU A 69 -13.14 -12.63 -5.34
CA GLU A 69 -14.23 -13.49 -5.84
C GLU A 69 -14.48 -14.68 -4.90
N GLN A 70 -13.41 -15.37 -4.47
CA GLN A 70 -13.52 -16.48 -3.54
C GLN A 70 -14.14 -16.05 -2.21
N ARG A 71 -13.72 -14.90 -1.65
CA ARG A 71 -14.34 -14.37 -0.43
C ARG A 71 -15.82 -14.05 -0.64
N LYS A 72 -16.19 -13.39 -1.74
CA LYS A 72 -17.60 -13.11 -2.05
C LYS A 72 -18.44 -14.39 -2.13
N GLU A 73 -17.96 -15.40 -2.85
CA GLU A 73 -18.62 -16.71 -2.99
C GLU A 73 -18.80 -17.37 -1.61
N LEU A 74 -17.72 -17.45 -0.83
CA LEU A 74 -17.74 -18.10 0.49
C LEU A 74 -18.65 -17.38 1.48
N GLU A 75 -18.63 -16.05 1.52
CA GLU A 75 -19.53 -15.25 2.39
C GLU A 75 -21.01 -15.47 2.03
N GLN A 76 -21.33 -15.70 0.76
CA GLN A 76 -22.69 -16.08 0.35
C GLN A 76 -23.03 -17.51 0.79
N LEU A 77 -22.11 -18.46 0.61
CA LEU A 77 -22.31 -19.86 1.03
C LEU A 77 -22.52 -19.99 2.54
N LEU A 78 -21.81 -19.22 3.36
CA LEU A 78 -21.96 -19.23 4.82
C LEU A 78 -23.32 -18.73 5.31
N LYS A 79 -24.08 -18.01 4.47
CA LYS A 79 -25.45 -17.57 4.78
C LYS A 79 -26.49 -18.68 4.56
N LEU A 80 -26.16 -19.72 3.79
CA LEU A 80 -27.07 -20.83 3.50
C LEU A 80 -27.41 -21.63 4.77
N LYS A 81 -28.59 -22.27 4.76
CA LYS A 81 -28.99 -23.21 5.83
C LYS A 81 -28.15 -24.49 5.81
N HIS A 82 -27.78 -24.94 4.61
CA HIS A 82 -26.92 -26.09 4.39
C HIS A 82 -25.66 -25.63 3.66
N ILE A 83 -24.54 -25.63 4.39
CA ILE A 83 -23.23 -25.27 3.85
C ILE A 83 -22.66 -26.52 3.15
N PRO A 84 -22.29 -26.44 1.87
CA PRO A 84 -21.64 -27.56 1.19
C PRO A 84 -20.30 -27.88 1.85
N ARG A 85 -19.82 -29.12 1.67
CA ARG A 85 -18.46 -29.52 2.03
C ARG A 85 -17.73 -29.87 0.76
N SER A 86 -16.95 -28.93 0.24
CA SER A 86 -16.15 -29.14 -0.98
C SER A 86 -14.66 -29.34 -0.68
N SER A 87 -14.01 -30.07 -1.58
CA SER A 87 -12.55 -30.22 -1.63
C SER A 87 -12.02 -29.28 -2.73
N LYS A 88 -11.17 -28.33 -2.34
CA LYS A 88 -10.58 -27.30 -3.20
C LYS A 88 -9.18 -26.94 -2.71
N ARG A 89 -8.33 -26.48 -3.62
CA ARG A 89 -7.05 -25.88 -3.24
C ARG A 89 -7.26 -24.49 -2.63
N ILE A 90 -6.44 -24.18 -1.62
CA ILE A 90 -6.47 -22.92 -0.88
C ILE A 90 -5.09 -22.29 -0.97
N LEU A 91 -5.05 -21.04 -1.43
CA LEU A 91 -3.81 -20.27 -1.47
C LEU A 91 -3.33 -20.01 -0.04
N PHE A 92 -2.01 -19.93 0.15
CA PHE A 92 -1.44 -19.84 1.49
C PHE A 92 -0.23 -18.88 1.51
N SER A 93 -0.18 -18.02 2.52
CA SER A 93 0.98 -17.16 2.80
C SER A 93 1.83 -17.83 3.87
N PRO A 94 2.97 -18.45 3.51
CA PRO A 94 3.82 -19.08 4.50
C PRO A 94 4.46 -18.05 5.44
N SER A 95 4.71 -18.47 6.67
CA SER A 95 5.49 -17.70 7.64
C SER A 95 6.95 -17.57 7.20
N ILE A 96 7.56 -16.43 7.50
CA ILE A 96 9.00 -16.22 7.33
C ILE A 96 9.87 -17.17 8.18
N LEU A 97 9.27 -17.82 9.18
CA LEU A 97 9.95 -18.78 10.05
C LEU A 97 10.19 -20.12 9.36
N HIS A 98 9.49 -20.43 8.26
CA HIS A 98 9.74 -21.63 7.47
C HIS A 98 10.75 -21.35 6.36
N ASN A 99 11.79 -22.17 6.31
CA ASN A 99 12.78 -22.12 5.25
C ASN A 99 12.27 -22.86 4.00
N LEU A 100 11.37 -22.22 3.26
CA LEU A 100 10.85 -22.72 1.99
C LEU A 100 11.68 -22.19 0.81
N SER A 101 11.85 -23.01 -0.23
CA SER A 101 12.39 -22.58 -1.51
C SER A 101 11.46 -21.57 -2.20
N GLU A 102 11.99 -20.77 -3.12
CA GLU A 102 11.17 -19.82 -3.89
C GLU A 102 10.11 -20.54 -4.74
N GLU A 103 10.42 -21.73 -5.27
CA GLU A 103 9.48 -22.57 -6.00
C GLU A 103 8.30 -23.00 -5.12
N GLN A 104 8.55 -23.41 -3.88
CA GLN A 104 7.51 -23.76 -2.92
C GLN A 104 6.63 -22.55 -2.58
N LYS A 105 7.22 -21.36 -2.40
CA LYS A 105 6.46 -20.13 -2.13
C LYS A 105 5.57 -19.75 -3.30
N VAL A 106 6.08 -19.84 -4.53
CA VAL A 106 5.30 -19.59 -5.76
C VAL A 106 4.16 -20.59 -5.89
N PHE A 107 4.39 -21.87 -5.56
CA PHE A 107 3.33 -22.88 -5.57
C PHE A 107 2.23 -22.56 -4.56
N LEU A 108 2.57 -22.18 -3.32
CA LEU A 108 1.59 -21.82 -2.29
C LEU A 108 0.75 -20.58 -2.68
N ASP A 109 1.35 -19.65 -3.43
CA ASP A 109 0.71 -18.41 -3.87
C ASP A 109 -0.18 -18.60 -5.11
N LYS A 110 0.18 -19.49 -6.04
CA LYS A 110 -0.55 -19.72 -7.30
C LYS A 110 -1.48 -20.91 -7.28
N ASP A 111 -0.99 -22.05 -6.81
CA ASP A 111 -1.72 -23.34 -6.86
C ASP A 111 -2.39 -23.64 -5.52
N GLY A 112 -1.70 -23.35 -4.42
CA GLY A 112 -2.20 -23.57 -3.06
C GLY A 112 -2.22 -25.03 -2.62
N ILE A 113 -2.73 -25.24 -1.40
CA ILE A 113 -2.75 -26.54 -0.71
C ILE A 113 -4.16 -27.14 -0.85
N LEU A 114 -4.25 -28.43 -1.15
CA LEU A 114 -5.52 -29.14 -1.12
C LEU A 114 -6.00 -29.26 0.33
N ASN A 115 -7.22 -28.84 0.63
CA ASN A 115 -7.76 -28.90 2.00
C ASN A 115 -7.82 -30.34 2.56
N ASP A 116 -7.95 -31.34 1.69
CA ASP A 116 -8.01 -32.76 2.07
C ASP A 116 -6.67 -33.28 2.62
N ASP A 117 -5.56 -32.63 2.28
CA ASP A 117 -4.23 -32.98 2.79
C ASP A 117 -4.06 -32.55 4.26
N ILE A 118 -4.94 -31.66 4.77
CA ILE A 118 -4.80 -31.07 6.10
C ILE A 118 -5.39 -32.01 7.17
N ALA A 119 -4.50 -32.52 8.02
CA ALA A 119 -4.86 -33.36 9.15
C ALA A 119 -5.33 -32.53 10.36
N CYS A 120 -4.63 -31.43 10.67
CA CYS A 120 -4.91 -30.58 11.81
C CYS A 120 -4.68 -29.10 11.50
N VAL A 121 -5.45 -28.22 12.15
CA VAL A 121 -5.25 -26.77 12.12
C VAL A 121 -5.22 -26.25 13.55
N SER A 122 -4.09 -25.65 13.94
CA SER A 122 -3.89 -25.02 15.24
C SER A 122 -3.77 -23.50 15.09
N SER A 123 -4.33 -22.74 16.04
CA SER A 123 -4.27 -21.27 16.02
C SER A 123 -4.43 -20.70 17.43
N VAL A 124 -3.94 -19.48 17.64
CA VAL A 124 -4.12 -18.80 18.93
C VAL A 124 -5.60 -18.42 19.11
N SER A 125 -6.13 -18.68 20.30
CA SER A 125 -7.49 -18.33 20.68
C SER A 125 -7.58 -16.85 21.07
N ARG A 126 -7.62 -15.96 20.08
CA ARG A 126 -7.89 -14.53 20.24
C ARG A 126 -9.29 -14.20 19.73
N PRO A 127 -9.96 -13.16 20.26
CA PRO A 127 -11.18 -12.61 19.64
C PRO A 127 -10.91 -12.30 18.17
N ARG A 128 -11.75 -12.83 17.29
CA ARG A 128 -11.60 -12.69 15.84
C ARG A 128 -12.68 -11.78 15.30
N LYS A 129 -12.28 -10.84 14.44
CA LYS A 129 -13.19 -9.97 13.69
C LYS A 129 -12.93 -10.19 12.21
N ASN A 130 -14.00 -10.37 11.44
CA ASN A 130 -13.91 -10.48 10.00
C ASN A 130 -13.79 -9.06 9.44
N ALA A 131 -12.55 -8.66 9.10
CA ALA A 131 -12.26 -7.34 8.57
C ALA A 131 -12.86 -7.12 7.17
N TYR A 132 -13.18 -8.18 6.44
CA TYR A 132 -13.74 -8.08 5.08
C TYR A 132 -15.18 -7.57 5.09
N ILE A 133 -15.99 -8.00 6.06
CA ILE A 133 -17.39 -7.56 6.21
C ILE A 133 -17.56 -6.31 7.11
N GLU A 134 -16.45 -5.79 7.63
CA GLU A 134 -16.48 -4.62 8.51
C GLU A 134 -16.89 -3.38 7.73
N ASN A 135 -17.99 -2.76 8.18
CA ASN A 135 -18.50 -1.50 7.66
C ASN A 135 -17.94 -0.32 8.46
N GLY A 136 -17.81 0.84 7.82
CA GLY A 136 -17.30 2.06 8.45
C GLY A 136 -15.79 2.23 8.30
N LYS A 137 -15.22 3.06 9.17
CA LYS A 137 -13.78 3.37 9.23
C LYS A 137 -13.03 2.27 9.99
N LYS A 138 -11.86 1.90 9.46
CA LYS A 138 -10.92 0.92 9.97
C LYS A 138 -9.67 1.63 10.45
N GLU A 139 -8.98 0.98 11.38
CA GLU A 139 -7.63 1.35 11.79
C GLU A 139 -6.61 0.50 11.03
N ILE A 140 -5.43 1.06 10.79
CA ILE A 140 -4.32 0.29 10.23
C ILE A 140 -3.78 -0.65 11.33
N PRO A 141 -3.73 -1.97 11.08
CA PRO A 141 -3.34 -2.92 12.11
C PRO A 141 -1.85 -2.81 12.45
N ASN A 142 -1.50 -3.21 13.67
CA ASN A 142 -0.12 -3.39 14.13
C ASN A 142 0.80 -2.15 14.00
N GLN A 143 0.24 -0.94 14.14
CA GLN A 143 1.06 0.27 14.19
C GLN A 143 1.84 0.35 15.51
N ILE A 144 3.15 0.52 15.41
CA ILE A 144 4.03 0.87 16.53
C ILE A 144 4.51 2.30 16.29
N LYS A 145 4.11 3.22 17.17
CA LYS A 145 4.59 4.60 17.13
C LYS A 145 5.95 4.67 17.80
N ILE A 146 6.98 4.91 17.02
CA ILE A 146 8.34 5.11 17.53
C ILE A 146 8.56 6.62 17.63
N GLY A 147 8.73 7.12 18.86
CA GLY A 147 9.13 8.50 19.08
C GLY A 147 10.60 8.67 18.71
N ILE A 148 10.87 9.48 17.70
CA ILE A 148 12.22 9.80 17.25
C ILE A 148 12.46 11.28 17.53
N ASN A 149 13.48 11.58 18.35
CA ASN A 149 13.92 12.94 18.60
C ASN A 149 15.20 13.20 17.80
N ILE A 150 15.04 13.69 16.57
CA ILE A 150 16.13 14.01 15.64
C ILE A 150 15.95 15.48 15.23
N SER A 151 17.00 16.27 15.33
CA SER A 151 17.00 17.64 14.85
C SER A 151 16.99 17.70 13.32
N GLU A 152 16.52 18.80 12.73
CA GLU A 152 16.55 18.98 11.27
C GLU A 152 17.97 18.87 10.69
N LYS A 153 18.99 19.33 11.44
CA LYS A 153 20.40 19.19 11.05
C LYS A 153 20.85 17.73 10.98
N GLU A 154 20.54 16.95 12.00
CA GLU A 154 20.85 15.52 12.01
C GLU A 154 20.09 14.79 10.90
N SER A 155 18.83 15.16 10.64
CA SER A 155 18.04 14.63 9.54
C SER A 155 18.71 14.88 8.18
N HIS A 156 19.16 16.11 7.89
CA HIS A 156 19.87 16.42 6.65
C HIS A 156 21.13 15.57 6.46
N MET A 157 21.94 15.40 7.52
CA MET A 157 23.15 14.58 7.46
C MET A 157 22.83 13.10 7.23
N MET A 158 21.83 12.56 7.93
CA MET A 158 21.38 11.18 7.76
C MET A 158 20.86 10.93 6.34
N MET A 159 20.02 11.83 5.80
CA MET A 159 19.49 11.71 4.45
C MET A 159 20.60 11.79 3.39
N PHE A 160 21.58 12.68 3.56
CA PHE A 160 22.71 12.77 2.64
C PHE A 160 23.56 11.48 2.64
N GLY A 161 23.82 10.92 3.83
CA GLY A 161 24.49 9.64 3.99
C GLY A 161 23.71 8.49 3.35
N LEU A 162 22.39 8.45 3.54
CA LEU A 162 21.51 7.45 2.95
C LEU A 162 21.58 7.49 1.41
N TYR A 163 21.46 8.66 0.80
CA TYR A 163 21.52 8.79 -0.67
C TYR A 163 22.88 8.39 -1.22
N LYS A 164 23.98 8.74 -0.54
CA LYS A 164 25.32 8.27 -0.92
C LYS A 164 25.45 6.76 -0.87
N SER A 165 24.91 6.12 0.18
CA SER A 165 24.90 4.66 0.29
C SER A 165 24.11 4.06 -0.87
N LYS A 166 22.90 4.56 -1.15
CA LYS A 166 22.07 4.08 -2.27
C LYS A 166 22.81 4.17 -3.60
N LEU A 167 23.46 5.31 -3.90
CA LEU A 167 24.24 5.47 -5.13
C LEU A 167 25.44 4.52 -5.18
N LYS A 168 26.15 4.33 -4.06
CA LYS A 168 27.26 3.37 -3.95
C LYS A 168 26.81 1.93 -4.20
N ASP A 169 25.60 1.58 -3.76
CA ASP A 169 25.00 0.26 -3.94
C ASP A 169 24.37 0.08 -5.34
N GLY A 170 24.55 1.05 -6.25
CA GLY A 170 24.02 1.01 -7.62
C GLY A 170 22.51 1.27 -7.71
N CYS A 171 21.88 1.77 -6.65
CA CYS A 171 20.46 2.12 -6.65
C CYS A 171 20.21 3.42 -7.39
N VAL A 172 19.03 3.55 -7.99
CA VAL A 172 18.63 4.76 -8.72
C VAL A 172 17.74 5.61 -7.83
N LEU A 173 18.16 6.85 -7.59
CA LEU A 173 17.35 7.84 -6.87
C LEU A 173 16.15 8.29 -7.73
N SER A 174 14.97 8.38 -7.11
CA SER A 174 13.79 9.03 -7.70
C SER A 174 14.03 10.52 -7.93
N ASN A 175 13.16 11.18 -8.70
CA ASN A 175 13.29 12.64 -8.91
C ASN A 175 13.19 13.44 -7.61
N VAL A 176 12.34 12.99 -6.67
CA VAL A 176 12.23 13.57 -5.33
C VAL A 176 13.57 13.48 -4.60
N GLU A 177 14.13 12.28 -4.51
CA GLU A 177 15.41 12.04 -3.84
C GLU A 177 16.58 12.73 -4.54
N LYS A 178 16.56 12.84 -5.87
CA LYS A 178 17.60 13.58 -6.61
C LYS A 178 17.58 15.05 -6.23
N ASN A 179 16.39 15.68 -6.15
CA ASN A 179 16.28 17.07 -5.75
C ASN A 179 16.86 17.29 -4.34
N ASP A 180 16.54 16.40 -3.39
CA ASP A 180 17.12 16.42 -2.04
C ASP A 180 18.64 16.22 -2.06
N PHE A 181 19.11 15.17 -2.75
CA PHE A 181 20.52 14.82 -2.82
C PHE A 181 21.38 15.95 -3.38
N TYR A 182 20.96 16.58 -4.47
CA TYR A 182 21.73 17.66 -5.07
C TYR A 182 21.72 18.93 -4.22
N ALA A 183 20.62 19.25 -3.55
CA ALA A 183 20.59 20.35 -2.59
C ALA A 183 21.54 20.11 -1.41
N LEU A 184 21.53 18.89 -0.86
CA LEU A 184 22.44 18.47 0.21
C LEU A 184 23.90 18.48 -0.26
N LYS A 185 24.19 17.99 -1.47
CA LYS A 185 25.52 17.97 -2.07
C LYS A 185 26.05 19.39 -2.29
N GLN A 186 25.23 20.30 -2.80
CA GLN A 186 25.59 21.71 -2.94
C GLN A 186 25.96 22.37 -1.61
N TYR A 187 25.30 21.96 -0.52
CA TYR A 187 25.55 22.53 0.79
C TYR A 187 26.77 21.90 1.50
N PHE A 188 26.84 20.57 1.59
CA PHE A 188 27.88 19.87 2.35
C PHE A 188 29.17 19.60 1.57
N GLU A 189 29.09 19.53 0.23
CA GLU A 189 30.24 19.23 -0.64
C GLU A 189 30.28 20.15 -1.87
N PRO A 190 30.28 21.48 -1.70
CA PRO A 190 30.24 22.43 -2.81
C PRO A 190 31.42 22.27 -3.79
N ASN A 191 32.58 21.83 -3.28
CA ASN A 191 33.79 21.61 -4.08
C ASN A 191 33.78 20.27 -4.85
N ASN A 192 32.79 19.40 -4.63
CA ASN A 192 32.69 18.07 -5.24
C ASN A 192 31.51 17.97 -6.23
N ILE A 193 31.05 19.10 -6.76
CA ILE A 193 30.03 19.15 -7.80
C ILE A 193 30.69 18.93 -9.15
N THR A 194 30.32 17.84 -9.82
CA THR A 194 30.82 17.46 -11.14
C THR A 194 30.04 18.17 -12.25
N ALA A 195 30.58 18.13 -13.48
CA ALA A 195 29.87 18.64 -14.66
C ALA A 195 28.55 17.89 -14.93
N GLU A 196 28.48 16.59 -14.58
CA GLU A 196 27.26 15.80 -14.70
C GLU A 196 26.20 16.23 -13.69
N ASP A 197 26.60 16.54 -12.45
CA ASP A 197 25.69 17.06 -11.44
C ASP A 197 25.09 18.40 -11.90
N LEU A 198 25.91 19.29 -12.48
CA LEU A 198 25.45 20.59 -13.00
C LEU A 198 24.39 20.44 -14.10
N ARG A 199 24.52 19.44 -14.98
CA ARG A 199 23.49 19.14 -16.00
C ARG A 199 22.14 18.75 -15.40
N TYR A 200 22.12 18.21 -14.18
CA TYR A 200 20.87 17.96 -13.47
C TYR A 200 20.38 19.17 -12.70
N ILE A 201 21.29 19.90 -12.03
CA ILE A 201 20.96 21.03 -11.16
C ILE A 201 20.40 22.21 -11.96
N ILE A 202 20.98 22.47 -13.13
CA ILE A 202 20.62 23.58 -14.00
C ILE A 202 19.51 23.13 -14.96
N ASP A 203 18.49 23.96 -15.10
CA ASP A 203 17.47 23.81 -16.12
C ASP A 203 18.03 24.32 -17.46
N ASN A 204 18.10 23.42 -18.46
CA ASN A 204 18.69 23.72 -19.77
C ASN A 204 17.96 24.83 -20.55
N LYS A 205 16.69 25.12 -20.24
CA LYS A 205 15.91 26.14 -20.97
C LYS A 205 16.14 27.52 -20.39
N THR A 206 16.22 27.63 -19.07
CA THR A 206 16.36 28.90 -18.36
C THR A 206 17.81 29.23 -18.02
N ASN A 207 18.72 28.24 -18.09
CA ASN A 207 20.08 28.31 -17.58
C ASN A 207 20.16 28.73 -16.10
N GLN A 208 19.09 28.44 -15.34
CA GLN A 208 18.98 28.71 -13.90
C GLN A 208 18.89 27.40 -13.13
N GLN A 209 19.21 27.45 -11.83
CA GLN A 209 19.02 26.31 -10.96
C GLN A 209 17.53 25.93 -10.89
N LYS A 210 17.21 24.64 -10.98
CA LYS A 210 15.84 24.15 -10.81
C LYS A 210 15.28 24.57 -9.45
N LEU A 211 14.10 25.18 -9.46
CA LEU A 211 13.45 25.73 -8.26
C LEU A 211 13.35 24.73 -7.10
N PRO A 212 12.95 23.44 -7.32
CA PRO A 212 12.88 22.48 -6.21
C PRO A 212 14.22 22.23 -5.51
N ILE A 213 15.33 22.28 -6.25
CA ILE A 213 16.68 22.11 -5.70
C ILE A 213 17.09 23.37 -4.95
N ARG A 214 16.84 24.55 -5.54
CA ARG A 214 17.19 25.85 -4.93
C ARG A 214 16.44 26.08 -3.62
N GLU A 215 15.15 25.79 -3.59
CA GLU A 215 14.33 25.88 -2.38
C GLU A 215 14.89 25.00 -1.25
N LYS A 216 15.19 23.73 -1.55
CA LYS A 216 15.74 22.78 -0.58
C LYS A 216 17.12 23.23 -0.08
N TYR A 217 17.97 23.75 -0.97
CA TYR A 217 19.27 24.32 -0.57
C TYR A 217 19.10 25.49 0.41
N LEU A 218 18.17 26.41 0.14
CA LEU A 218 17.90 27.56 1.02
C LEU A 218 17.30 27.10 2.37
N LYS A 219 16.42 26.09 2.38
CA LYS A 219 15.92 25.46 3.63
C LYS A 219 17.06 24.83 4.44
N ILE A 220 18.00 24.15 3.79
CA ILE A 220 19.18 23.60 4.49
C ILE A 220 20.02 24.74 5.06
N LYS A 221 20.37 25.74 4.24
CA LYS A 221 21.19 26.88 4.67
C LYS A 221 20.56 27.63 5.85
N SER A 222 19.25 27.86 5.83
CA SER A 222 18.54 28.55 6.92
C SER A 222 18.69 27.84 8.26
N CYS A 223 18.71 26.50 8.26
CA CYS A 223 18.88 25.69 9.48
C CYS A 223 20.28 25.84 10.09
N TYR A 224 21.32 25.95 9.26
CA TYR A 224 22.71 25.90 9.72
C TYR A 224 23.34 27.26 9.99
N VAL A 225 23.16 28.22 9.08
CA VAL A 225 23.85 29.52 9.10
C VAL A 225 22.90 30.71 8.93
N GLY A 226 21.62 30.46 8.62
CA GLY A 226 20.66 31.50 8.30
C GLY A 226 20.72 31.94 6.83
N LEU A 227 19.77 32.79 6.44
CA LEU A 227 19.66 33.37 5.09
C LEU A 227 20.02 34.86 5.11
N THR A 228 20.53 35.39 4.00
CA THR A 228 20.61 36.85 3.79
C THR A 228 19.22 37.45 3.51
N ASP A 229 19.09 38.78 3.45
CA ASP A 229 17.83 39.43 3.09
C ASP A 229 17.41 39.11 1.66
N GLU A 230 18.38 39.06 0.73
CA GLU A 230 18.15 38.67 -0.66
C GLU A 230 17.66 37.22 -0.75
N GLU A 231 18.28 36.32 -0.01
CA GLU A 231 17.89 34.89 0.02
C GLU A 231 16.53 34.67 0.70
N ARG A 232 16.19 35.48 1.72
CA ARG A 232 14.85 35.49 2.32
C ARG A 232 13.80 35.92 1.31
N LYS A 233 14.09 36.95 0.51
CA LYS A 233 13.19 37.38 -0.56
C LYS A 233 13.08 36.31 -1.64
N GLU A 234 14.20 35.72 -2.04
CA GLU A 234 14.26 34.65 -3.04
C GLU A 234 13.41 33.44 -2.63
N ILE A 235 13.57 32.93 -1.40
CA ILE A 235 12.79 31.76 -0.95
C ILE A 235 11.29 32.07 -0.88
N HIS A 236 10.90 33.29 -0.49
CA HIS A 236 9.50 33.72 -0.53
C HIS A 236 8.95 33.78 -1.95
N ASP A 237 9.71 34.29 -2.91
CA ASP A 237 9.31 34.32 -4.32
C ASP A 237 9.12 32.88 -4.86
N ILE A 238 10.03 31.95 -4.50
CA ILE A 238 9.91 30.53 -4.85
C ILE A 238 8.63 29.93 -4.26
N TRP A 239 8.35 30.17 -2.98
CA TRP A 239 7.12 29.67 -2.35
C TRP A 239 5.86 30.25 -3.00
N HIS A 240 5.86 31.52 -3.37
CA HIS A 240 4.74 32.12 -4.09
C HIS A 240 4.50 31.47 -5.47
N ILE A 241 5.56 31.15 -6.20
CA ILE A 241 5.47 30.43 -7.49
C ILE A 241 4.88 29.04 -7.24
N GLN A 242 5.44 28.28 -6.30
CA GLN A 242 4.99 26.93 -5.99
C GLN A 242 3.53 26.91 -5.51
N LEU A 243 3.10 27.86 -4.67
CA LEU A 243 1.70 27.94 -4.22
C LEU A 243 0.73 28.09 -5.40
N LYS A 244 1.07 28.92 -6.39
CA LYS A 244 0.26 29.07 -7.61
C LYS A 244 0.23 27.79 -8.44
N GLU A 245 1.36 27.10 -8.57
CA GLU A 245 1.43 25.82 -9.28
C GLU A 245 0.58 24.75 -8.58
N LYS A 246 0.68 24.63 -7.26
CA LYS A 246 -0.12 23.69 -6.45
C LYS A 246 -1.62 23.99 -6.56
N GLU A 247 -1.99 25.27 -6.53
CA GLU A 247 -3.38 25.70 -6.72
C GLU A 247 -3.89 25.33 -8.12
N ALA A 248 -3.09 25.53 -9.16
CA ALA A 248 -3.44 25.16 -10.53
C ALA A 248 -3.65 23.64 -10.66
N ILE A 249 -2.76 22.83 -10.10
CA ILE A 249 -2.88 21.36 -10.08
C ILE A 249 -4.18 20.94 -9.36
N LEU A 250 -4.47 21.53 -8.20
CA LEU A 250 -5.69 21.26 -7.46
C LEU A 250 -6.94 21.62 -8.26
N LYS A 251 -6.99 22.81 -8.87
CA LYS A 251 -8.13 23.24 -9.70
C LYS A 251 -8.34 22.32 -10.90
N ASN A 252 -7.26 21.88 -11.54
CA ASN A 252 -7.33 20.90 -12.62
C ASN A 252 -7.91 19.56 -12.15
N GLU A 253 -7.57 19.09 -10.95
CA GLU A 253 -8.13 17.86 -10.40
C GLU A 253 -9.62 18.00 -10.04
N ILE A 254 -10.05 19.16 -9.53
CA ILE A 254 -11.47 19.45 -9.33
C ILE A 254 -12.24 19.48 -10.65
N GLN A 255 -11.63 20.02 -11.71
CA GLN A 255 -12.20 20.00 -13.05
C GLN A 255 -12.33 18.57 -13.60
N ARG A 256 -11.33 17.70 -13.37
CA ARG A 256 -11.38 16.26 -13.74
C ARG A 256 -12.50 15.50 -13.03
N ALA A 257 -12.96 15.99 -11.88
CA ALA A 257 -14.11 15.46 -11.18
C ALA A 257 -15.46 15.95 -11.73
N ASP A 258 -15.48 16.61 -12.91
CA ASP A 258 -16.63 17.33 -13.47
C ASP A 258 -17.23 18.35 -12.49
N SER A 259 -16.36 19.02 -11.73
CA SER A 259 -16.75 20.05 -10.77
C SER A 259 -16.05 21.37 -11.08
N ASN A 260 -16.55 22.47 -10.51
CA ASN A 260 -15.96 23.79 -10.65
C ASN A 260 -15.49 24.28 -9.28
N TRP A 261 -14.24 24.72 -9.21
CA TRP A 261 -13.63 25.27 -8.00
C TRP A 261 -14.51 26.31 -7.31
N ASN A 262 -15.06 27.25 -8.08
CA ASN A 262 -15.86 28.36 -7.55
C ASN A 262 -17.22 27.91 -7.01
N ASN A 263 -17.68 26.71 -7.37
CA ASN A 263 -18.96 26.16 -6.91
C ASN A 263 -18.81 25.30 -5.65
N LEU A 264 -17.58 25.00 -5.21
CA LEU A 264 -17.35 24.26 -3.98
C LEU A 264 -17.67 25.14 -2.77
N PRO A 265 -18.24 24.58 -1.68
CA PRO A 265 -18.38 25.30 -0.42
C PRO A 265 -17.05 25.87 0.06
N PHE A 266 -17.05 27.07 0.63
CA PHE A 266 -15.83 27.76 1.06
C PHE A 266 -14.98 26.92 2.01
N GLU A 267 -15.60 26.23 2.99
CA GLU A 267 -14.91 25.34 3.91
C GLU A 267 -14.17 24.20 3.18
N GLN A 268 -14.75 23.67 2.11
CA GLN A 268 -14.15 22.62 1.31
C GLN A 268 -12.98 23.14 0.47
N GLN A 269 -13.11 24.34 -0.11
CA GLN A 269 -12.02 25.02 -0.81
C GLN A 269 -10.81 25.21 0.11
N ILE A 270 -11.03 25.74 1.33
CA ILE A 270 -9.97 25.94 2.32
C ILE A 270 -9.33 24.60 2.71
N LYS A 271 -10.12 23.57 2.99
CA LYS A 271 -9.60 22.23 3.32
C LYS A 271 -8.70 21.68 2.21
N LEU A 272 -9.13 21.78 0.96
CA LEU A 272 -8.36 21.30 -0.20
C LEU A 272 -7.09 22.13 -0.44
N LEU A 273 -7.14 23.46 -0.29
CA LEU A 273 -5.95 24.31 -0.37
C LEU A 273 -4.94 23.96 0.73
N CYS A 274 -5.39 23.79 1.97
CA CYS A 274 -4.51 23.39 3.07
C CYS A 274 -3.84 22.03 2.80
N ILE A 275 -4.58 21.07 2.23
CA ILE A 275 -4.02 19.76 1.84
C ILE A 275 -2.97 19.94 0.74
N ALA A 276 -3.30 20.65 -0.34
CA ALA A 276 -2.39 20.83 -1.47
C ALA A 276 -1.13 21.61 -1.08
N TYR A 277 -1.27 22.73 -0.38
CA TYR A 277 -0.15 23.60 -0.02
C TYR A 277 0.85 22.93 0.93
N ARG A 278 0.37 22.12 1.86
CA ARG A 278 1.22 21.39 2.82
C ARG A 278 1.88 20.14 2.24
N PHE A 279 1.42 19.66 1.11
CA PHE A 279 1.98 18.48 0.48
C PHE A 279 3.36 18.79 -0.12
N GLU A 280 4.32 17.92 0.13
CA GLU A 280 5.60 17.88 -0.56
C GLU A 280 5.70 16.51 -1.25
N ASP A 281 6.23 16.49 -2.48
CA ASP A 281 6.49 15.23 -3.17
C ASP A 281 7.37 14.34 -2.28
N GLU A 282 6.98 13.09 -2.10
CA GLU A 282 7.59 12.23 -1.09
C GLU A 282 7.76 10.80 -1.58
N VAL A 283 8.77 10.14 -1.02
CA VAL A 283 9.01 8.71 -1.19
C VAL A 283 8.13 7.95 -0.20
N LEU A 284 7.26 7.11 -0.74
CA LEU A 284 6.41 6.19 0.01
C LEU A 284 7.21 5.00 0.53
N LEU A 285 8.15 4.52 -0.28
CA LEU A 285 8.90 3.31 0.00
C LEU A 285 10.29 3.38 -0.63
N SER A 286 11.34 3.36 0.19
CA SER A 286 12.73 3.59 -0.24
C SER A 286 13.51 2.28 -0.28
N TRP A 287 13.89 1.83 -1.48
CA TRP A 287 14.70 0.62 -1.73
C TRP A 287 15.66 0.83 -2.91
N SER A 288 15.99 -0.25 -3.64
CA SER A 288 16.71 -0.22 -4.92
C SER A 288 16.06 0.72 -5.95
N LYS A 289 14.73 0.70 -6.00
CA LYS A 289 13.89 1.61 -6.79
C LYS A 289 12.80 2.18 -5.89
N SER A 290 12.87 3.47 -5.63
CA SER A 290 11.94 4.14 -4.71
C SER A 290 10.55 4.25 -5.34
N ILE A 291 9.53 3.97 -4.55
CA ILE A 291 8.14 4.25 -4.91
C ILE A 291 7.75 5.60 -4.30
N TRP A 292 7.19 6.48 -5.12
CA TRP A 292 6.93 7.88 -4.74
C TRP A 292 5.64 8.37 -5.38
N TRP A 293 5.13 9.50 -4.89
CA TRP A 293 4.03 10.21 -5.53
C TRP A 293 4.34 11.71 -5.57
N ASP A 294 3.73 12.40 -6.53
CA ASP A 294 3.71 13.85 -6.58
C ASP A 294 2.32 14.38 -6.23
N LEU A 295 2.22 15.70 -6.12
CA LEU A 295 0.97 16.37 -5.78
C LEU A 295 -0.18 15.96 -6.69
N GLU A 296 0.06 15.85 -8.00
CA GLU A 296 -0.98 15.48 -8.96
C GLU A 296 -1.55 14.09 -8.63
N ARG A 297 -0.71 13.07 -8.45
CA ARG A 297 -1.18 11.72 -8.15
C ARG A 297 -1.74 11.59 -6.75
N PHE A 298 -1.14 12.27 -5.79
CA PHE A 298 -1.67 12.35 -4.44
C PHE A 298 -3.10 12.92 -4.45
N LEU A 299 -3.32 14.09 -5.03
CA LEU A 299 -4.64 14.71 -5.12
C LEU A 299 -5.63 13.83 -5.88
N HIS A 300 -5.21 13.24 -7.00
CA HIS A 300 -6.04 12.30 -7.76
C HIS A 300 -6.53 11.13 -6.90
N ILE A 301 -5.65 10.53 -6.09
CA ILE A 301 -6.00 9.41 -5.22
C ILE A 301 -6.89 9.88 -4.06
N VAL A 302 -6.49 10.93 -3.33
CA VAL A 302 -7.18 11.30 -2.09
C VAL A 302 -8.52 11.99 -2.34
N ILE A 303 -8.63 12.88 -3.34
CA ILE A 303 -9.89 13.56 -3.66
C ILE A 303 -10.88 12.53 -4.20
N ARG A 304 -10.43 11.63 -5.08
CA ARG A 304 -11.32 10.65 -5.72
C ARG A 304 -11.81 9.57 -4.77
N HIS A 305 -11.02 9.17 -3.78
CA HIS A 305 -11.32 8.00 -2.95
C HIS A 305 -11.50 8.30 -1.46
N THR A 306 -11.48 9.56 -1.02
CA THR A 306 -11.81 9.93 0.36
C THR A 306 -13.19 10.57 0.40
N ALA A 307 -14.15 9.94 1.09
CA ALA A 307 -15.55 10.38 1.12
C ALA A 307 -15.71 11.89 1.40
N ASP A 308 -14.99 12.43 2.38
CA ASP A 308 -15.07 13.84 2.79
C ASP A 308 -14.39 14.82 1.82
N LEU A 309 -13.71 14.32 0.79
CA LEU A 309 -13.01 15.11 -0.23
C LEU A 309 -13.62 14.93 -1.62
N GLN A 310 -14.44 13.89 -1.84
CA GLN A 310 -15.07 13.61 -3.13
C GLN A 310 -15.97 14.74 -3.61
N ASN A 311 -15.83 15.06 -4.91
CA ASN A 311 -16.56 16.13 -5.59
C ASN A 311 -17.08 15.66 -6.94
N GLY A 312 -18.13 16.31 -7.44
CA GLY A 312 -18.74 16.01 -8.73
C GLY A 312 -18.95 14.51 -8.96
N ASN A 313 -18.45 13.99 -10.08
CA ASN A 313 -18.55 12.58 -10.47
C ASN A 313 -17.74 11.62 -9.56
N TYR A 314 -16.86 12.14 -8.70
CA TYR A 314 -16.09 11.32 -7.76
C TYR A 314 -16.94 10.77 -6.61
N LYS A 315 -18.10 11.37 -6.32
CA LYS A 315 -19.05 10.86 -5.31
C LYS A 315 -19.59 9.46 -5.61
N GLU A 316 -19.53 9.05 -6.88
CA GLU A 316 -19.91 7.71 -7.33
C GLU A 316 -18.76 6.71 -7.27
N LYS A 317 -17.56 7.13 -6.86
CA LYS A 317 -16.38 6.26 -6.84
C LYS A 317 -16.25 5.54 -5.52
N THR A 318 -15.38 4.53 -5.52
CA THR A 318 -15.05 3.77 -4.32
C THR A 318 -14.38 4.66 -3.28
N THR A 319 -14.67 4.42 -2.01
CA THR A 319 -14.14 5.21 -0.89
C THR A 319 -13.25 4.36 0.02
N PHE A 320 -12.17 4.93 0.50
CA PHE A 320 -11.37 4.35 1.58
C PHE A 320 -12.21 4.18 2.84
N GLN A 321 -12.07 3.02 3.47
CA GLN A 321 -12.55 2.76 4.82
C GLN A 321 -11.57 3.31 5.87
N TYR A 322 -10.82 4.37 5.57
CA TYR A 322 -9.81 4.94 6.46
C TYR A 322 -9.95 6.45 6.47
N ASP A 323 -9.51 7.08 7.55
CA ASP A 323 -9.47 8.53 7.63
C ASP A 323 -8.34 9.11 6.79
N PHE A 324 -8.52 10.36 6.34
CA PHE A 324 -7.56 11.03 5.47
C PHE A 324 -6.14 11.00 6.05
N SER A 325 -6.02 11.19 7.37
CA SER A 325 -4.75 11.13 8.11
C SER A 325 -4.02 9.80 7.99
N ASP A 326 -4.74 8.70 7.74
CA ASP A 326 -4.19 7.36 7.66
C ASP A 326 -3.95 6.87 6.23
N ILE A 327 -4.48 7.55 5.21
CA ILE A 327 -4.37 7.11 3.80
C ILE A 327 -2.91 6.95 3.39
N ARG A 328 -2.03 7.87 3.80
CA ARG A 328 -0.59 7.76 3.53
C ARG A 328 -0.02 6.46 4.09
N ASN A 329 -0.25 6.16 5.36
CA ASN A 329 0.27 4.96 6.00
C ASN A 329 -0.37 3.68 5.44
N LEU A 330 -1.62 3.75 5.02
CA LEU A 330 -2.32 2.67 4.31
C LEU A 330 -1.61 2.35 2.99
N VAL A 331 -1.34 3.37 2.17
CA VAL A 331 -0.64 3.21 0.88
C VAL A 331 0.71 2.56 1.09
N ILE A 332 1.50 3.06 2.05
CA ILE A 332 2.80 2.50 2.42
C ILE A 332 2.67 1.02 2.80
N SER A 333 1.72 0.68 3.67
CA SER A 333 1.53 -0.69 4.17
C SER A 333 1.14 -1.67 3.05
N VAL A 334 0.26 -1.25 2.14
CA VAL A 334 -0.18 -2.06 1.00
C VAL A 334 0.98 -2.29 0.03
N ILE A 335 1.71 -1.24 -0.35
CA ILE A 335 2.84 -1.37 -1.28
C ILE A 335 3.97 -2.21 -0.66
N ALA A 336 4.28 -2.00 0.63
CA ALA A 336 5.28 -2.79 1.34
C ALA A 336 4.91 -4.29 1.39
N SER A 337 3.63 -4.62 1.52
CA SER A 337 3.16 -6.02 1.51
C SER A 337 3.44 -6.76 0.18
N ALA A 338 3.58 -6.02 -0.92
CA ALA A 338 3.86 -6.54 -2.26
C ALA A 338 5.29 -6.20 -2.75
N GLN A 339 6.17 -5.74 -1.86
CA GLN A 339 7.49 -5.21 -2.23
C GLN A 339 8.29 -6.17 -3.10
N LYS A 340 8.47 -7.44 -2.68
CA LYS A 340 9.30 -8.41 -3.41
C LYS A 340 8.80 -8.61 -4.84
N GLU A 341 7.48 -8.73 -4.99
CA GLU A 341 6.82 -8.87 -6.28
C GLU A 341 7.03 -7.64 -7.17
N ILE A 342 6.95 -6.43 -6.60
CA ILE A 342 7.21 -5.17 -7.31
C ILE A 342 8.66 -5.12 -7.80
N GLU A 343 9.62 -5.47 -6.94
CA GLU A 343 11.04 -5.48 -7.27
C GLU A 343 11.37 -6.49 -8.38
N GLU A 344 10.82 -7.71 -8.29
CA GLU A 344 10.98 -8.74 -9.32
C GLU A 344 10.37 -8.31 -10.66
N GLU A 345 9.17 -7.74 -10.65
CA GLU A 345 8.52 -7.25 -11.87
C GLU A 345 9.33 -6.14 -12.53
N PHE A 346 9.87 -5.18 -11.77
CA PHE A 346 10.71 -4.13 -12.35
C PHE A 346 12.08 -4.63 -12.82
N LYS A 347 12.61 -5.71 -12.26
CA LYS A 347 13.83 -6.36 -12.78
C LYS A 347 13.55 -7.06 -14.11
N VAL A 348 12.44 -7.78 -14.21
CA VAL A 348 12.07 -8.56 -15.41
C VAL A 348 11.52 -7.66 -16.53
N ASN A 349 10.72 -6.65 -16.17
CA ASN A 349 9.99 -5.77 -17.07
C ASN A 349 10.25 -4.28 -16.75
N PRO A 350 11.49 -3.78 -16.91
CA PRO A 350 11.90 -2.46 -16.42
C PRO A 350 11.13 -1.27 -17.03
N ASN A 351 10.58 -1.45 -18.23
CA ASN A 351 9.86 -0.41 -18.98
C ASN A 351 8.33 -0.54 -18.89
N LYS A 352 7.80 -1.50 -18.13
CA LYS A 352 6.35 -1.69 -17.97
C LYS A 352 5.88 -1.20 -16.61
N ASN A 353 4.63 -0.74 -16.56
CA ASN A 353 3.97 -0.45 -15.30
C ASN A 353 3.79 -1.75 -14.51
N PHE A 354 4.08 -1.70 -13.21
CA PHE A 354 3.58 -2.70 -12.28
C PHE A 354 2.08 -2.47 -12.10
N LYS A 355 1.25 -3.47 -12.40
CA LYS A 355 -0.22 -3.39 -12.27
C LYS A 355 -0.77 -4.56 -11.48
N ARG A 356 -1.58 -4.28 -10.47
CA ARG A 356 -2.34 -5.26 -9.70
C ARG A 356 -3.78 -4.79 -9.59
N GLN A 357 -4.70 -5.55 -10.18
CA GLN A 357 -6.13 -5.26 -10.25
C GLN A 357 -6.93 -6.57 -10.39
N GLY A 358 -8.26 -6.52 -10.19
CA GLY A 358 -9.12 -7.69 -10.33
C GLY A 358 -8.71 -8.83 -9.39
N LYS A 359 -8.54 -10.03 -9.95
CA LYS A 359 -8.09 -11.24 -9.22
C LYS A 359 -6.70 -11.10 -8.59
N ARG A 360 -5.88 -10.17 -9.11
CA ARG A 360 -4.51 -9.88 -8.63
C ARG A 360 -4.44 -8.64 -7.75
N ALA A 361 -5.56 -8.06 -7.33
CA ALA A 361 -5.56 -6.92 -6.42
C ALA A 361 -4.88 -7.30 -5.08
N ILE A 362 -4.16 -6.35 -4.49
CA ILE A 362 -3.35 -6.59 -3.30
C ILE A 362 -4.26 -6.62 -2.07
N TYR A 363 -4.27 -7.74 -1.35
CA TYR A 363 -5.07 -7.87 -0.13
C TYR A 363 -4.41 -7.17 1.07
N PHE A 364 -5.17 -6.36 1.79
CA PHE A 364 -4.75 -5.75 3.04
C PHE A 364 -5.96 -5.44 3.95
N ASN A 365 -5.96 -6.00 5.17
CA ASN A 365 -6.94 -5.72 6.24
C ASN A 365 -8.42 -5.77 5.80
N GLY A 366 -8.82 -6.85 5.12
CA GLY A 366 -10.17 -7.02 4.60
C GLY A 366 -10.47 -6.27 3.30
N ASN A 367 -9.54 -5.45 2.80
CA ASN A 367 -9.68 -4.74 1.54
C ASN A 367 -8.75 -5.32 0.47
N TYR A 368 -9.12 -5.16 -0.80
CA TYR A 368 -8.32 -5.51 -1.96
C TYR A 368 -8.02 -4.21 -2.69
N TYR A 369 -6.77 -3.92 -2.96
CA TYR A 369 -6.34 -2.64 -3.54
C TYR A 369 -5.91 -2.82 -4.98
N ARG A 370 -6.42 -1.95 -5.85
CA ARG A 370 -5.84 -1.74 -7.17
C ARG A 370 -4.62 -0.85 -7.01
N VAL A 371 -3.50 -1.28 -7.58
CA VAL A 371 -2.22 -0.57 -7.53
C VAL A 371 -1.62 -0.53 -8.93
N GLU A 372 -1.23 0.66 -9.37
CA GLU A 372 -0.46 0.86 -10.60
C GLU A 372 0.71 1.79 -10.35
N ILE A 373 1.91 1.33 -10.66
CA ILE A 373 3.17 2.06 -10.49
C ILE A 373 3.89 2.08 -11.84
N GLU A 374 4.30 3.26 -12.29
CA GLU A 374 5.01 3.41 -13.56
C GLU A 374 6.51 3.05 -13.43
N PRO A 375 7.23 2.85 -14.55
CA PRO A 375 8.67 2.55 -14.57
C PRO A 375 9.57 3.52 -13.83
N SER A 376 9.15 4.73 -13.50
CA SER A 376 9.94 5.68 -12.70
C SER A 376 9.83 5.42 -11.18
N GLY A 377 8.90 4.55 -10.76
CA GLY A 377 8.48 4.39 -9.37
C GLY A 377 7.31 5.30 -8.96
N ARG A 378 6.80 6.17 -9.84
CA ARG A 378 5.63 7.03 -9.55
C ARG A 378 4.37 6.18 -9.40
N LEU A 379 3.67 6.32 -8.28
CA LEU A 379 2.38 5.70 -8.04
C LEU A 379 1.30 6.43 -8.86
N LEU A 380 0.65 5.72 -9.78
CA LEU A 380 -0.37 6.29 -10.68
C LEU A 380 -1.79 6.09 -10.16
N THR A 381 -2.09 4.88 -9.67
CA THR A 381 -3.43 4.49 -9.23
C THR A 381 -3.34 3.73 -7.91
N PHE A 382 -4.18 4.12 -6.96
CA PHE A 382 -4.35 3.42 -5.68
C PHE A 382 -5.78 3.60 -5.15
N HIS A 383 -6.56 2.53 -5.03
CA HIS A 383 -7.90 2.58 -4.42
C HIS A 383 -8.41 1.20 -3.99
N PRO A 384 -9.36 1.15 -3.04
CA PRO A 384 -10.02 -0.09 -2.67
C PRO A 384 -10.91 -0.59 -3.82
N TYR A 385 -10.78 -1.86 -4.11
CA TYR A 385 -11.47 -2.59 -5.17
C TYR A 385 -12.65 -3.40 -4.60
N ASN A 386 -13.02 -3.24 -3.33
CA ASN A 386 -14.06 -4.05 -2.65
C ASN A 386 -15.49 -3.78 -3.13
N ASP A 387 -15.75 -2.58 -3.63
CA ASP A 387 -17.05 -2.19 -4.16
C ASP A 387 -17.13 -2.47 -5.67
N GLU A 388 -18.32 -2.71 -6.20
CA GLU A 388 -18.56 -3.04 -7.62
C GLU A 388 -18.49 -1.80 -8.53
N LYS A 389 -18.67 -0.61 -7.96
CA LYS A 389 -18.72 0.69 -8.69
C LYS A 389 -17.57 0.94 -9.67
N GLU A 390 -16.39 0.37 -9.42
CA GLU A 390 -15.22 0.51 -10.30
C GLU A 390 -14.71 -0.80 -10.89
N ARG A 391 -15.38 -1.94 -10.65
CA ARG A 391 -14.96 -3.25 -11.21
C ARG A 391 -15.46 -3.48 -12.64
N GLU A 392 -16.66 -3.03 -12.93
CA GLU A 392 -17.33 -3.32 -14.21
C GLU A 392 -16.62 -2.71 -15.42
N LYS A 393 -15.73 -1.73 -15.20
CA LYS A 393 -14.96 -1.06 -16.26
C LYS A 393 -13.65 -1.76 -16.62
N ASP A 394 -13.17 -2.70 -15.79
CA ASP A 394 -11.85 -3.33 -15.95
C ASP A 394 -11.92 -4.75 -16.57
N ASN A 395 -13.12 -5.30 -16.74
CA ASN A 395 -13.35 -6.62 -17.35
C ASN A 395 -13.67 -6.57 -18.86
N ASN A 396 -13.58 -5.38 -19.47
CA ASN A 396 -13.73 -5.19 -20.92
C ASN A 396 -12.37 -5.05 -21.61
#